data_AF-A0A2V8NTN0-F1
#
_entry.id   AF-A0A2V8NTN0-F1
#
_cell.length_a   1.000
_cell.length_b   1.000
_cell.length_c   1.000
_cell.angle_alpha   90.00
_cell.angle_beta   90.00
_cell.angle_gamma   90.00
#
_symmetry.space_group_name_H-M   'P 1'
#
loop_
_entity.id
_entity.type
_entity.pdbx_description
1 polymer ?
#
loop_
_entity_poly.entity_id
_entity_poly.type
_entity_poly.pdbx_seq_one_letter_code
_entity_poly.pdbx_strand_id
1 'polypeptide(L)'
;MRQTNRPRECSRAKQAITLFVTLTCVLLFGCGPTLKEASSNFDAKDVVSFLQVVSGLVESGFGLTERNQLLQTIKSMKVDEKKSIEFSVTFKAQQTPLKVSVHIDDIDAVDLYFYSVPGLAEAIQAEMAKRLK
;
A
#
# COMPACT_ATOMS: atom_id res chain seq x y z
N MET A 1 -67.29 -17.19 27.08
CA MET A 1 -67.90 -18.27 26.26
C MET A 1 -67.21 -18.21 24.90
N ARG A 2 -66.26 -19.10 24.55
CA ARG A 2 -66.42 -20.36 23.78
C ARG A 2 -67.46 -20.19 22.64
N GLN A 3 -67.20 -20.49 21.37
CA GLN A 3 -66.31 -21.50 20.80
C GLN A 3 -66.31 -21.45 19.25
N THR A 4 -65.30 -22.08 18.63
CA THR A 4 -65.31 -22.77 17.32
C THR A 4 -65.32 -21.92 16.02
N ASN A 5 -64.67 -22.25 14.90
CA ASN A 5 -64.11 -23.50 14.36
C ASN A 5 -62.96 -23.20 13.36
N ARG A 6 -61.97 -24.10 13.31
CA ARG A 6 -60.98 -24.29 12.20
C ARG A 6 -61.68 -25.00 11.01
N PRO A 7 -61.22 -24.95 9.73
CA PRO A 7 -60.03 -25.69 9.28
C PRO A 7 -59.20 -25.05 8.14
N ARG A 8 -58.20 -25.84 7.71
CA ARG A 8 -56.97 -25.55 6.97
C ARG A 8 -57.21 -25.12 5.52
N GLU A 9 -56.29 -24.32 4.98
CA GLU A 9 -55.78 -24.55 3.63
C GLU A 9 -54.36 -23.99 3.45
N CYS A 10 -53.56 -24.79 2.75
CA CYS A 10 -52.14 -24.63 2.49
C CYS A 10 -52.02 -23.95 1.12
N SER A 11 -51.36 -22.79 1.01
CA SER A 11 -50.83 -22.37 -0.29
C SER A 11 -49.63 -21.44 -0.14
N ARG A 12 -48.68 -21.71 -1.03
CA ARG A 12 -47.28 -21.35 -1.05
C ARG A 12 -47.14 -20.06 -1.87
N ALA A 13 -46.66 -18.98 -1.28
CA ALA A 13 -46.31 -17.78 -2.04
C ALA A 13 -45.04 -17.09 -1.50
N LYS A 14 -43.93 -17.43 -2.15
CA LYS A 14 -42.86 -16.54 -2.65
C LYS A 14 -42.27 -15.53 -1.65
N GLN A 15 -41.14 -15.87 -1.03
CA GLN A 15 -39.81 -15.38 -1.43
C GLN A 15 -39.63 -13.86 -1.30
N ALA A 16 -38.92 -13.46 -0.25
CA ALA A 16 -38.00 -12.33 -0.29
C ALA A 16 -36.93 -12.56 0.79
N ILE A 17 -35.91 -13.34 0.42
CA ILE A 17 -34.66 -13.44 1.19
C ILE A 17 -33.92 -12.13 0.91
N THR A 18 -34.15 -11.12 1.74
CA THR A 18 -33.32 -9.93 1.77
C THR A 18 -32.00 -10.32 2.42
N LEU A 19 -31.04 -10.71 1.57
CA LEU A 19 -29.68 -11.02 1.94
C LEU A 19 -28.99 -9.72 2.39
N PHE A 20 -29.13 -9.37 3.67
CA PHE A 20 -28.23 -8.43 4.31
C PHE A 20 -26.85 -9.10 4.39
N VAL A 21 -26.03 -8.90 3.36
CA VAL A 21 -24.60 -9.15 3.45
C VAL A 21 -24.03 -8.02 4.30
N THR A 22 -24.21 -8.13 5.63
CA THR A 22 -23.33 -7.42 6.55
C THR A 22 -21.99 -8.12 6.43
N LEU A 23 -21.09 -7.53 5.64
CA LEU A 23 -19.67 -7.82 5.68
C LEU A 23 -19.18 -7.40 7.07
N THR A 24 -19.43 -8.24 8.05
CA THR A 24 -18.77 -8.21 9.34
C THR A 24 -17.30 -8.47 9.04
N CYS A 25 -16.53 -7.38 9.08
CA CYS A 25 -15.08 -7.41 9.07
C CYS A 25 -14.66 -8.12 10.36
N VAL A 26 -14.64 -9.46 10.31
CA VAL A 26 -14.20 -10.33 11.37
C VAL A 26 -12.71 -10.05 11.57
N LEU A 27 -12.39 -9.40 12.68
CA LEU A 27 -11.05 -9.29 13.24
C LEU A 27 -10.48 -10.70 13.45
N LEU A 28 -9.66 -11.19 12.54
CA LEU A 28 -8.87 -12.40 12.74
C LEU A 28 -7.46 -12.22 12.16
N PHE A 29 -6.49 -12.37 13.07
CA PHE A 29 -5.04 -12.42 12.88
C PHE A 29 -4.34 -11.09 12.58
N GLY A 30 -3.91 -10.44 13.67
CA GLY A 30 -2.78 -9.51 13.67
C GLY A 30 -1.46 -10.22 13.36
N CYS A 31 -1.35 -10.78 12.16
CA CYS A 31 -0.08 -10.97 11.49
C CYS A 31 -0.02 -9.88 10.43
N GLY A 32 0.33 -8.66 10.85
CA GLY A 32 0.67 -7.62 9.88
C GLY A 32 1.78 -8.17 8.98
N PRO A 33 1.72 -7.95 7.65
CA PRO A 33 2.75 -8.45 6.75
C PRO A 33 4.11 -7.98 7.26
N THR A 34 5.06 -8.90 7.43
CA THR A 34 6.45 -8.56 7.69
C THR A 34 6.98 -7.76 6.52
N LEU A 35 7.19 -6.46 6.73
CA LEU A 35 7.76 -5.60 5.70
C LEU A 35 9.25 -5.92 5.55
N LYS A 36 9.69 -5.99 4.30
CA LYS A 36 11.09 -6.13 3.93
C LYS A 36 11.63 -4.79 3.47
N GLU A 37 12.89 -4.54 3.77
CA GLU A 37 13.60 -3.33 3.35
C GLU A 37 14.28 -3.53 1.99
N ALA A 38 14.28 -2.48 1.17
CA ALA A 38 15.22 -2.24 0.09
C ALA A 38 15.81 -0.83 0.25
N SER A 39 17.13 -0.70 0.22
CA SER A 39 17.80 0.58 0.49
C SER A 39 19.05 0.78 -0.33
N SER A 40 19.36 2.06 -0.60
CA SER A 40 20.57 2.49 -1.30
C SER A 40 20.79 3.99 -1.12
N ASN A 41 22.05 4.40 -1.21
CA ASN A 41 22.46 5.80 -1.30
C ASN A 41 22.41 6.25 -2.76
N PHE A 42 21.84 7.42 -3.03
CA PHE A 42 21.69 7.98 -4.36
C PHE A 42 22.28 9.37 -4.45
N ASP A 43 22.92 9.68 -5.58
CA ASP A 43 23.11 11.06 -5.97
C ASP A 43 21.74 11.75 -6.10
N ALA A 44 21.61 12.97 -5.57
CA ALA A 44 20.36 13.72 -5.54
C ALA A 44 19.73 13.89 -6.95
N LYS A 45 20.57 13.99 -7.99
CA LYS A 45 20.14 14.07 -9.40
C LYS A 45 19.44 12.80 -9.90
N ASP A 46 19.77 11.63 -9.35
CA ASP A 46 19.32 10.34 -9.86
C ASP A 46 18.01 9.87 -9.19
N VAL A 47 17.68 10.43 -8.03
CA VAL A 47 16.45 10.13 -7.25
C VAL A 47 15.20 10.21 -8.13
N VAL A 48 15.03 11.29 -8.91
CA VAL A 48 13.84 11.48 -9.75
C VAL A 48 13.66 10.33 -10.74
N SER A 49 14.74 9.94 -11.41
CA SER A 49 14.72 8.85 -12.38
C SER A 49 14.45 7.50 -11.73
N PHE A 50 14.97 7.28 -10.51
CA PHE A 50 14.76 6.04 -9.77
C PHE A 50 13.31 5.92 -9.28
N LEU A 51 12.72 6.99 -8.74
CA LEU A 51 11.31 6.98 -8.33
C LEU A 51 10.37 6.66 -9.50
N GLN A 52 10.72 7.08 -10.73
CA GLN A 52 9.97 6.69 -11.93
C GLN A 52 10.02 5.18 -12.20
N VAL A 53 11.16 4.54 -11.97
CA VAL A 53 11.28 3.09 -12.08
C VAL A 53 10.41 2.40 -11.04
N VAL A 54 10.45 2.85 -9.78
CA VAL A 54 9.61 2.29 -8.69
C VAL A 54 8.13 2.42 -9.02
N SER A 55 7.70 3.53 -9.61
CA SER A 55 6.32 3.74 -10.10
C SER A 55 5.89 2.67 -11.10
N GLY A 56 6.80 2.21 -11.98
CA GLY A 56 6.54 1.15 -12.94
C GLY A 56 6.49 -0.26 -12.36
N LEU A 57 6.87 -0.46 -11.08
CA LEU A 57 6.78 -1.74 -10.40
C LEU A 57 5.41 -2.00 -9.76
N VAL A 58 4.58 -0.96 -9.64
CA VAL A 58 3.25 -1.03 -9.03
C VAL A 58 2.17 -0.64 -10.04
N GLU A 59 0.96 -1.16 -9.86
CA GLU A 59 -0.18 -0.89 -10.74
C GLU A 59 -0.81 0.48 -10.44
N SER A 60 -0.82 0.91 -9.17
CA SER A 60 -1.34 2.20 -8.73
C SER A 60 -0.84 2.60 -7.34
N GLY A 61 -1.13 3.83 -6.91
CA GLY A 61 -0.81 4.33 -5.56
C GLY A 61 0.61 4.86 -5.37
N PHE A 62 1.44 4.85 -6.41
CA PHE A 62 2.75 5.51 -6.43
C PHE A 62 3.00 6.16 -7.80
N GLY A 63 2.13 7.07 -8.21
CA GLY A 63 2.14 7.76 -9.50
C GLY A 63 2.90 9.09 -9.47
N LEU A 64 2.54 10.01 -10.37
CA LEU A 64 3.16 11.34 -10.43
C LEU A 64 2.91 12.15 -9.14
N THR A 65 1.70 12.07 -8.59
CA THR A 65 1.30 12.82 -7.39
C THR A 65 2.13 12.42 -6.18
N GLU A 66 2.24 11.12 -5.91
CA GLU A 66 2.98 10.58 -4.76
C GLU A 66 4.48 10.82 -4.89
N ARG A 67 5.04 10.67 -6.10
CA ARG A 67 6.44 11.01 -6.37
C ARG A 67 6.70 12.50 -6.15
N ASN A 68 5.82 13.38 -6.61
CA ASN A 68 5.96 14.81 -6.38
C ASN A 68 5.89 15.15 -4.89
N GLN A 69 5.00 14.52 -4.12
CA GLN A 69 4.93 14.69 -2.67
C GLN A 69 6.25 14.29 -2.00
N LEU A 70 6.82 13.15 -2.38
CA LEU A 70 8.10 12.70 -1.85
C LEU A 70 9.24 13.66 -2.24
N LEU A 71 9.30 14.10 -3.49
CA LEU A 71 10.32 15.06 -3.96
C LEU A 71 10.22 16.42 -3.27
N GLN A 72 9.00 16.92 -3.03
CA GLN A 72 8.80 18.15 -2.26
C GLN A 72 9.24 17.98 -0.80
N THR A 73 9.01 16.79 -0.23
CA THR A 73 9.50 16.46 1.11
C THR A 73 11.03 16.49 1.15
N ILE A 74 11.70 15.82 0.21
CA ILE A 74 13.16 15.81 0.08
C ILE A 74 13.70 17.25 -0.06
N LYS A 75 13.12 18.07 -0.93
CA LYS A 75 13.53 19.47 -1.13
C LYS A 75 13.40 20.35 0.13
N SER A 76 12.50 19.98 1.03
CA SER A 76 12.27 20.71 2.29
C SER A 76 13.14 20.21 3.46
N MET A 77 13.88 19.12 3.26
CA MET A 77 14.72 18.53 4.30
C MET A 77 16.05 19.25 4.41
N LYS A 78 16.58 19.32 5.63
CA LYS A 78 17.94 19.75 5.91
C LYS A 78 18.86 18.53 5.95
N VAL A 79 20.17 18.76 5.84
CA VAL A 79 21.19 17.75 6.13
C VAL A 79 20.95 17.17 7.53
N ASP A 80 21.21 15.87 7.68
CA ASP A 80 20.93 15.03 8.85
C ASP A 80 19.44 14.83 9.19
N GLU A 81 18.51 15.35 8.38
CA GLU A 81 17.09 15.06 8.59
C GLU A 81 16.71 13.69 8.04
N LYS A 82 15.86 12.99 8.80
CA LYS A 82 15.17 11.76 8.37
C LYS A 82 13.66 11.97 8.39
N LYS A 83 12.99 11.65 7.27
CA LYS A 83 11.52 11.69 7.17
C LYS A 83 11.01 10.41 6.52
N SER A 84 9.79 10.01 6.86
CA SER A 84 9.12 8.87 6.23
C SER A 84 7.72 9.24 5.77
N ILE A 85 7.31 8.68 4.62
CA ILE A 85 5.96 8.80 4.07
C ILE A 85 5.49 7.40 3.72
N GLU A 86 4.23 7.10 3.99
CA GLU A 86 3.61 5.82 3.62
C GLU A 86 2.56 6.04 2.54
N PHE A 87 2.60 5.19 1.52
CA PHE A 87 1.66 5.15 0.42
C PHE A 87 0.94 3.80 0.41
N SER A 88 -0.33 3.81 0.04
CA SER A 88 -1.07 2.58 -0.24
C SER A 88 -0.99 2.29 -1.74
N VAL A 89 -0.30 1.21 -2.11
CA VAL A 89 -0.02 0.86 -3.51
C VAL A 89 -0.73 -0.42 -3.91
N THR A 90 -1.06 -0.57 -5.19
CA THR A 90 -1.53 -1.85 -5.73
C THR A 90 -0.36 -2.59 -6.36
N PHE A 91 -0.03 -3.78 -5.85
CA PHE A 91 1.02 -4.63 -6.38
C PHE A 91 0.49 -6.05 -6.52
N LYS A 92 0.52 -6.61 -7.74
CA LYS A 92 -0.03 -7.93 -8.06
C LYS A 92 -1.50 -8.05 -7.63
N ALA A 93 -2.31 -7.06 -8.00
CA ALA A 93 -3.72 -6.91 -7.63
C ALA A 93 -4.03 -6.85 -6.12
N GLN A 94 -3.02 -6.64 -5.26
CA GLN A 94 -3.20 -6.51 -3.81
C GLN A 94 -2.85 -5.10 -3.35
N GLN A 95 -3.70 -4.52 -2.50
CA GLN A 95 -3.40 -3.29 -1.79
C GLN A 95 -2.35 -3.57 -0.72
N THR A 96 -1.21 -2.90 -0.79
CA THR A 96 -0.04 -3.13 0.06
C THR A 96 0.57 -1.80 0.51
N PRO A 97 1.17 -1.73 1.70
CA PRO A 97 1.86 -0.53 2.15
C PRO A 97 3.21 -0.40 1.44
N LEU A 98 3.55 0.82 1.03
CA LEU A 98 4.88 1.23 0.58
C LEU A 98 5.31 2.42 1.43
N LYS A 99 6.13 2.15 2.45
CA LYS A 99 6.75 3.20 3.26
C LYS A 99 8.10 3.57 2.66
N VAL A 100 8.30 4.86 2.39
CA VAL A 100 9.56 5.42 1.92
C VAL A 100 10.14 6.27 3.03
N SER A 101 11.33 5.93 3.52
CA SER A 101 12.13 6.79 4.38
C SER A 101 13.25 7.42 3.58
N VAL A 102 13.48 8.71 3.83
CA VAL A 102 14.57 9.49 3.25
C VAL A 102 15.46 9.94 4.39
N HIS A 103 16.78 9.86 4.20
CA HIS A 103 17.76 10.54 5.03
C HIS A 103 18.70 11.35 4.12
N ILE A 104 18.98 12.60 4.49
CA ILE A 104 19.89 13.48 3.75
C ILE A 104 21.23 13.46 4.47
N ASP A 105 22.18 12.66 3.96
CA ASP A 105 23.51 12.52 4.56
C ASP A 105 24.39 13.74 4.25
N ASP A 106 24.33 14.23 3.01
CA ASP A 106 24.91 15.51 2.59
C ASP A 106 24.06 16.19 1.50
N ILE A 107 24.53 17.32 0.93
CA ILE A 107 23.77 18.09 -0.05
C ILE A 107 23.60 17.37 -1.41
N ASP A 108 24.49 16.43 -1.72
CA ASP A 108 24.57 15.74 -3.00
C ASP A 108 24.11 14.27 -2.90
N ALA A 109 23.97 13.72 -1.68
CA ALA A 109 23.65 12.33 -1.41
C ALA A 109 22.35 12.16 -0.58
N VAL A 110 21.47 11.28 -1.05
CA VAL A 110 20.19 10.95 -0.44
C VAL A 110 20.09 9.45 -0.22
N ASP A 111 19.95 9.04 1.03
CA ASP A 111 19.62 7.66 1.38
C ASP A 111 18.12 7.43 1.23
N LEU A 112 17.75 6.43 0.43
CA LEU A 112 16.37 5.99 0.28
C LEU A 112 16.19 4.59 0.86
N TYR A 113 15.20 4.44 1.71
CA TYR A 113 14.77 3.17 2.28
C TYR A 113 13.31 2.91 1.91
N PHE A 114 13.02 1.78 1.29
CA PHE A 114 11.68 1.33 0.94
C PHE A 114 11.32 0.13 1.79
N TYR A 115 10.17 0.20 2.46
CA TYR A 115 9.61 -0.89 3.24
C TYR A 115 8.27 -1.29 2.62
N SER A 116 8.16 -2.55 2.22
CA SER A 116 6.92 -3.08 1.64
C SER A 116 6.86 -4.60 1.79
N VAL A 117 5.85 -5.24 1.20
CA VAL A 117 5.77 -6.70 1.11
C VAL A 117 7.03 -7.26 0.42
N PRO A 118 7.51 -8.46 0.79
CA PRO A 118 8.79 -9.00 0.31
C PRO A 118 8.97 -8.94 -1.20
N GLY A 119 7.94 -9.29 -1.98
CA GLY A 119 8.03 -9.29 -3.45
C GLY A 119 8.22 -7.91 -4.08
N LEU A 120 7.66 -6.85 -3.49
CA LEU A 120 7.87 -5.48 -3.99
C LEU A 120 9.22 -4.93 -3.53
N ALA A 121 9.60 -5.16 -2.27
CA ALA A 121 10.91 -4.77 -1.76
C ALA A 121 12.06 -5.41 -2.57
N GLU A 122 11.96 -6.70 -2.90
CA GLU A 122 12.95 -7.39 -3.73
C GLU A 122 13.04 -6.83 -5.15
N ALA A 123 11.90 -6.48 -5.76
CA ALA A 123 11.87 -5.83 -7.07
C ALA A 123 12.56 -4.46 -7.04
N ILE A 124 12.30 -3.66 -5.99
CA ILE A 124 12.95 -2.36 -5.78
C ILE A 124 14.46 -2.55 -5.59
N GLN A 125 14.88 -3.49 -4.74
CA GLN A 125 16.30 -3.78 -4.50
C GLN A 125 17.03 -4.21 -5.78
N ALA A 126 16.37 -5.02 -6.62
CA ALA A 126 16.91 -5.41 -7.92
C ALA A 126 17.12 -4.21 -8.85
N GLU A 127 16.22 -3.23 -8.87
CA GLU A 127 16.40 -1.99 -9.65
C GLU A 127 17.51 -1.10 -9.09
N MET A 128 17.66 -1.04 -7.76
CA MET A 128 18.80 -0.34 -7.13
C MET A 128 20.13 -0.98 -7.53
N ALA A 129 20.23 -2.31 -7.46
CA ALA A 129 21.46 -3.05 -7.77
C ALA A 129 21.93 -2.88 -9.23
N LYS A 130 21.02 -2.53 -10.17
CA LYS A 130 21.39 -2.24 -11.56
C LYS A 130 22.09 -0.90 -11.73
N ARG A 131 21.90 0.03 -10.79
CA ARG A 131 22.39 1.42 -10.86
C ARG A 131 23.70 1.65 -10.11
N LEU A 132 24.11 0.70 -9.27
CA LEU A 132 25.35 0.73 -8.51
C LEU A 132 26.53 0.08 -9.28
N LYS A 133 26.48 0.08 -10.62
CA LYS A 133 27.49 -0.54 -11.49
C LYS A 133 28.33 0.49 -12.21
#